data_AF-A0A0D2N3M0-F1
#
_entry.id   AF-A0A0D2N3M0-F1
#
_cell.length_a   1.000
_cell.length_b   1.000
_cell.length_c   1.000
_cell.angle_alpha   90.00
_cell.angle_beta   90.00
_cell.angle_gamma   90.00
#
_symmetry.space_group_name_H-M   'P 1'
#
loop_
_entity.id
_entity.type
_entity.pdbx_description
1 polymer ?
#
loop_
_entity_poly.entity_id
_entity_poly.type
_entity_poly.pdbx_seq_one_letter_code
_entity_poly.pdbx_strand_id
1 'polypeptide(L)'
;MAVQAEARCSRPEIESAVRSPWAWTLHKQQSPPARRAVESIQGIRPEVQEAITAAVDNCLTATHLPLPGRRQGKVRDTYDLGDRVVIVTTDRQSAFDRLLASIPFKGQVLNQTAAWWFDQTRHIVPNALLATPDPNVAVMKKCSVFPVEFVVRGFMTGSTDTSLWTHYNAGARTYCGNSFPDGMRKNQRLDKNVITPTTKAEDHDVPVSPDDIISQGMMSAEDWAAASGAALALFEFGQKEAAKRGLLLVDTKYEFGKDADGTIMLIDE
;
A
#
# COMPACT_ATOMS: atom_id res chain seq x y z
N MET A 1 51.59 -2.86 21.72
CA MET A 1 52.77 -3.76 21.76
C MET A 1 52.33 -5.01 22.51
N ALA A 2 51.90 -6.05 21.79
CA ALA A 2 52.70 -7.23 21.41
C ALA A 2 52.88 -8.16 22.65
N VAL A 3 52.53 -9.45 22.70
CA VAL A 3 52.65 -10.53 21.70
C VAL A 3 51.68 -11.70 22.04
N GLN A 4 51.21 -12.33 20.96
CA GLN A 4 50.72 -13.70 20.67
C GLN A 4 50.64 -14.80 21.76
N ALA A 5 49.62 -15.67 21.59
CA ALA A 5 49.83 -17.12 21.52
C ALA A 5 48.72 -17.79 20.67
N GLU A 6 49.10 -18.35 19.52
CA GLU A 6 48.29 -19.27 18.70
C GLU A 6 48.43 -20.70 19.26
N ALA A 7 47.34 -21.48 19.24
CA ALA A 7 47.40 -22.92 19.40
C ALA A 7 46.70 -23.60 18.22
N ARG A 8 47.51 -24.25 17.37
CA ARG A 8 47.06 -25.17 16.31
C ARG A 8 46.78 -26.53 16.94
N CYS A 9 45.63 -27.12 16.63
CA CYS A 9 45.36 -28.53 16.90
C CYS A 9 45.09 -29.25 15.57
N SER A 10 45.95 -30.24 15.31
CA SER A 10 46.00 -31.13 14.16
C SER A 10 44.79 -32.08 14.10
N ARG A 11 44.18 -32.21 12.91
CA ARG A 11 43.19 -33.26 12.61
C ARG A 11 43.91 -34.56 12.22
N PRO A 12 43.46 -35.73 12.67
CA PRO A 12 43.81 -37.00 12.03
C PRO A 12 42.84 -37.31 10.88
N GLU A 13 43.40 -37.83 9.80
CA GLU A 13 42.68 -38.44 8.68
C GLU A 13 42.08 -39.79 9.12
N ILE A 14 40.80 -40.01 8.79
CA ILE A 14 40.20 -41.35 8.74
C ILE A 14 39.40 -41.43 7.45
N GLU A 15 39.95 -42.16 6.48
CA GLU A 15 39.20 -42.75 5.37
C GLU A 15 38.39 -43.94 5.90
N SER A 16 37.08 -43.96 5.64
CA SER A 16 36.36 -45.23 5.39
C SER A 16 35.09 -44.97 4.59
N ALA A 17 34.92 -45.81 3.58
CA ALA A 17 33.85 -45.73 2.60
C ALA A 17 32.54 -46.30 3.16
N VAL A 18 31.45 -45.55 3.01
CA VAL A 18 30.09 -46.09 2.95
C VAL A 18 29.39 -45.46 1.76
N ARG A 19 29.07 -46.29 0.76
CA ARG A 19 28.27 -45.93 -0.41
C ARG A 19 26.80 -45.80 0.02
N SER A 20 26.23 -44.60 -0.11
CA SER A 20 24.78 -44.35 -0.02
C SER A 20 24.22 -44.15 -1.44
N PRO A 21 23.08 -44.77 -1.82
CA PRO A 21 22.50 -44.60 -3.16
C PRO A 21 21.64 -43.34 -3.33
N TRP A 22 21.63 -42.41 -2.37
CA TRP A 22 20.73 -41.25 -2.38
C TRP A 22 21.53 -39.98 -2.67
N ALA A 23 22.00 -39.87 -3.91
CA ALA A 23 22.59 -38.66 -4.43
C ALA A 23 21.49 -37.59 -4.60
N TRP A 24 21.28 -36.78 -3.57
CA TRP A 24 20.53 -35.54 -3.71
C TRP A 24 21.33 -34.63 -4.62
N THR A 25 20.85 -34.47 -5.85
CA THR A 25 21.35 -33.47 -6.79
C THR A 25 21.11 -32.10 -6.16
N LEU A 26 22.13 -31.56 -5.50
CA LEU A 26 22.21 -30.17 -5.06
C LEU A 26 21.98 -29.29 -6.30
N HIS A 27 20.73 -28.92 -6.52
CA HIS A 27 20.40 -27.80 -7.39
C HIS A 27 21.07 -26.60 -6.76
N LYS A 28 22.17 -26.15 -7.35
CA LYS A 28 22.76 -24.85 -7.05
C LYS A 28 21.62 -23.85 -7.19
N GLN A 29 21.08 -23.38 -6.07
CA GLN A 29 20.20 -22.22 -6.05
C GLN A 29 20.97 -21.13 -6.77
N GLN A 30 20.45 -20.72 -7.92
CA GLN A 30 21.00 -19.59 -8.64
C GLN A 30 21.05 -18.43 -7.66
N SER A 31 22.22 -17.83 -7.52
CA SER A 31 22.40 -16.61 -6.74
C SER A 31 21.34 -15.61 -7.21
N PRO A 32 20.59 -14.96 -6.30
CA PRO A 32 19.62 -13.96 -6.70
C PRO A 32 20.33 -12.94 -7.61
N PRO A 33 19.66 -12.47 -8.67
CA PRO A 33 20.26 -11.48 -9.57
C PRO A 33 20.81 -10.33 -8.73
N ALA A 34 22.01 -9.87 -9.08
CA ALA A 34 22.66 -8.76 -8.40
C ALA A 34 21.64 -7.64 -8.22
N ARG A 35 21.43 -7.22 -6.96
CA ARG A 35 20.52 -6.11 -6.65
C ARG A 35 20.94 -4.94 -7.52
N ARG A 36 20.15 -4.59 -8.53
CA ARG A 36 20.27 -3.27 -9.15
C ARG A 36 20.12 -2.31 -7.98
N ALA A 37 21.19 -1.59 -7.65
CA ALA A 37 21.07 -0.46 -6.77
C ALA A 37 19.94 0.39 -7.35
N VAL A 38 18.91 0.67 -6.54
CA VAL A 38 17.98 1.73 -6.90
C VAL A 38 18.86 2.93 -7.17
N GLU A 39 18.89 3.41 -8.41
CA GLU A 39 19.60 4.63 -8.72
C GLU A 39 19.10 5.64 -7.69
N SER A 40 20.00 6.11 -6.82
CA SER A 40 19.69 7.24 -5.97
C SER A 40 19.07 8.29 -6.88
N ILE A 41 17.95 8.91 -6.49
CA ILE A 41 17.39 10.05 -7.21
C ILE A 41 18.47 11.14 -7.19
N GLN A 42 19.37 11.09 -8.16
CA GLN A 42 20.50 11.99 -8.30
C GLN A 42 20.09 13.06 -9.28
N GLY A 43 20.17 14.31 -8.82
CA GLY A 43 19.85 15.49 -9.60
C GLY A 43 18.36 15.80 -9.60
N ILE A 44 17.98 16.86 -8.88
CA ILE A 44 16.76 17.59 -9.25
C ILE A 44 17.06 18.15 -10.64
N ARG A 45 16.32 17.66 -11.64
CA ARG A 45 16.36 18.20 -12.99
C ARG A 45 16.17 19.72 -12.93
N PRO A 46 17.09 20.55 -13.46
CA PRO A 46 16.99 22.01 -13.36
C PRO A 46 15.63 22.57 -13.78
N GLU A 47 15.04 22.00 -14.83
CA GLU A 47 13.71 22.35 -15.30
C GLU A 47 12.59 22.06 -14.28
N VAL A 48 12.74 21.01 -13.47
CA VAL A 48 11.82 20.70 -12.36
C VAL A 48 12.00 21.70 -11.23
N GLN A 49 13.25 22.05 -10.91
CA GLN A 49 13.54 23.05 -9.87
C GLN A 49 12.93 24.41 -10.23
N GLU A 50 13.11 24.86 -11.47
CA GLU A 50 12.55 26.11 -11.98
C GLU A 50 11.01 26.09 -11.93
N ALA A 51 10.38 25.00 -12.39
CA ALA A 51 8.93 24.85 -12.34
C ALA A 51 8.39 24.88 -10.90
N ILE A 52 9.05 24.20 -9.95
CA ILE A 52 8.66 24.22 -8.53
C ILE A 52 8.80 25.62 -7.96
N THR A 53 9.90 26.31 -8.22
CA THR A 53 10.13 27.68 -7.74
C THR A 53 9.07 28.64 -8.28
N ALA A 54 8.68 28.53 -9.55
CA ALA A 54 7.62 29.36 -10.13
C ALA A 54 6.22 29.05 -9.58
N ALA A 55 5.99 27.82 -9.10
CA ALA A 55 4.69 27.35 -8.62
C ALA A 55 4.51 27.44 -7.09
N VAL A 56 5.56 27.78 -6.33
CA VAL A 56 5.52 27.74 -4.86
C VAL A 56 4.38 28.56 -4.26
N ASP A 57 4.13 29.75 -4.84
CA ASP A 57 3.06 30.67 -4.39
C ASP A 57 1.70 30.38 -5.05
N ASN A 58 1.62 29.36 -5.92
CA ASN A 58 0.45 29.04 -6.74
C ASN A 58 -0.10 27.63 -6.44
N CYS A 59 0.09 27.12 -5.23
CA CYS A 59 -0.45 25.82 -4.81
C CYS A 59 -1.98 25.83 -4.79
N LEU A 60 -2.60 24.79 -5.34
CA LEU A 60 -4.05 24.58 -5.25
C LEU A 60 -4.41 24.10 -3.84
N THR A 61 -4.90 24.99 -2.99
CA THR A 61 -5.21 24.67 -1.58
C THR A 61 -6.69 24.58 -1.26
N ALA A 62 -7.58 25.03 -2.13
CA ALA A 62 -9.03 24.89 -2.03
C ALA A 62 -9.67 25.10 -3.40
N THR A 63 -10.87 24.54 -3.62
CA THR A 63 -11.64 24.77 -4.83
C THR A 63 -13.01 25.37 -4.54
N HIS A 64 -13.45 26.29 -5.41
CA HIS A 64 -14.78 26.93 -5.35
C HIS A 64 -15.50 26.77 -6.70
N LEU A 65 -15.62 25.52 -7.17
CA LEU A 65 -16.36 25.23 -8.40
C LEU A 65 -17.86 25.48 -8.19
N PRO A 66 -18.58 25.96 -9.22
CA PRO A 66 -20.03 26.15 -9.18
C PRO A 66 -20.77 24.81 -9.30
N LEU A 67 -20.44 23.86 -8.44
CA LEU A 67 -20.97 22.51 -8.38
C LEU A 67 -21.56 22.23 -6.99
N PRO A 68 -22.63 21.44 -6.88
CA PRO A 68 -23.27 21.13 -5.61
C PRO A 68 -22.43 20.17 -4.75
N GLY A 69 -22.84 20.04 -3.48
CA GLY A 69 -22.36 18.96 -2.61
C GLY A 69 -20.88 19.04 -2.24
N ARG A 70 -20.29 20.24 -2.25
CA ARG A 70 -18.87 20.42 -1.89
C ARG A 70 -18.61 19.92 -0.47
N ARG A 71 -17.64 19.01 -0.32
CA ARG A 71 -17.06 18.58 0.94
C ARG A 71 -15.54 18.72 0.86
N GLN A 72 -14.93 19.27 1.90
CA GLN A 72 -13.49 19.42 1.99
C GLN A 72 -12.92 18.34 2.92
N GLY A 73 -12.09 17.46 2.37
CA GLY A 73 -11.27 16.54 3.15
C GLY A 73 -9.88 17.12 3.43
N LYS A 74 -9.01 16.32 4.06
CA LYS A 74 -7.62 16.70 4.39
C LYS A 74 -6.86 17.18 3.15
N VAL A 75 -6.92 16.42 2.06
CA VAL A 75 -6.13 16.69 0.83
C VAL A 75 -6.95 16.73 -0.46
N ARG A 76 -8.26 16.45 -0.39
CA ARG A 76 -9.16 16.44 -1.55
C ARG A 76 -10.39 17.31 -1.28
N ASP A 77 -10.87 18.00 -2.31
CA ASP A 77 -12.17 18.64 -2.32
C ASP A 77 -13.10 17.81 -3.22
N THR A 78 -14.24 17.39 -2.69
CA THR A 78 -15.19 16.49 -3.37
C THR A 78 -16.49 17.21 -3.67
N TYR A 79 -17.08 16.98 -4.84
CA TYR A 79 -18.38 17.49 -5.25
C TYR A 79 -19.30 16.33 -5.63
N ASP A 80 -20.50 16.31 -5.04
CA ASP A 80 -21.47 15.23 -5.18
C ASP A 80 -22.55 15.65 -6.18
N LEU A 81 -22.55 15.05 -7.38
CA LEU A 81 -23.48 15.39 -8.45
C LEU A 81 -24.68 14.42 -8.51
N GLY A 82 -24.81 13.53 -7.53
CA GLY A 82 -25.87 12.53 -7.45
C GLY A 82 -25.48 11.21 -8.11
N ASP A 83 -25.27 11.21 -9.43
CA ASP A 83 -24.89 10.01 -10.21
C ASP A 83 -23.37 9.78 -10.27
N ARG A 84 -22.60 10.85 -10.07
CA ARG A 84 -21.14 10.87 -10.10
C ARG A 84 -20.57 11.77 -9.02
N VAL A 85 -19.30 11.58 -8.75
CA VAL A 85 -18.53 12.35 -7.79
C VAL A 85 -17.36 12.98 -8.54
N VAL A 86 -17.18 14.29 -8.39
CA VAL A 86 -15.96 14.98 -8.85
C VAL A 86 -15.02 15.12 -7.66
N ILE A 87 -13.80 14.64 -7.81
CA ILE A 87 -12.77 14.70 -6.78
C ILE A 87 -11.64 15.57 -7.32
N VAL A 88 -11.32 16.64 -6.60
CA VAL A 88 -10.15 17.48 -6.89
C VAL A 88 -9.08 17.20 -5.86
N THR A 89 -7.97 16.60 -6.29
CA THR A 89 -6.81 16.36 -5.44
C THR A 89 -5.99 17.63 -5.36
N THR A 90 -5.88 18.17 -4.15
CA THR A 90 -5.23 19.46 -3.88
C THR A 90 -3.75 19.27 -3.53
N ASP A 91 -3.03 20.39 -3.49
CA ASP A 91 -1.61 20.44 -3.13
C ASP A 91 -1.41 20.41 -1.61
N ARG A 92 -2.48 20.40 -0.80
CA ARG A 92 -2.40 20.26 0.65
C ARG A 92 -1.69 18.96 1.03
N GLN A 93 -0.76 19.03 1.97
CA GLN A 93 -0.08 17.90 2.57
C GLN A 93 -0.48 17.79 4.04
N SER A 94 -0.96 16.61 4.44
CA SER A 94 -1.21 16.27 5.83
C SER A 94 -0.26 15.19 6.33
N ALA A 95 0.13 15.25 7.59
CA ALA A 95 0.66 14.10 8.33
C ALA A 95 0.32 14.26 9.81
N PHE A 96 0.21 13.14 10.54
CA PHE A 96 -0.20 13.13 11.95
C PHE A 96 -1.50 13.91 12.18
N ASP A 97 -2.48 13.72 11.28
CA ASP A 97 -3.79 14.37 11.28
C ASP A 97 -3.79 15.90 11.27
N ARG A 98 -2.67 16.51 10.84
CA ARG A 98 -2.52 17.96 10.72
C ARG A 98 -2.14 18.35 9.30
N LEU A 99 -2.69 19.47 8.84
CA LEU A 99 -2.21 20.14 7.63
C LEU A 99 -0.84 20.74 7.92
N LEU A 100 0.17 20.37 7.13
CA LEU A 100 1.57 20.75 7.36
C LEU A 100 2.05 21.82 6.39
N ALA A 101 1.72 21.65 5.12
CA ALA A 101 2.19 22.51 4.04
C ALA A 101 1.29 22.32 2.80
N SER A 102 1.59 23.10 1.76
CA SER A 102 1.17 22.79 0.40
C SER A 102 2.40 22.53 -0.45
N ILE A 103 2.35 21.50 -1.29
CA ILE A 103 3.46 21.08 -2.14
C ILE A 103 3.05 21.29 -3.60
N PRO A 104 3.74 22.16 -4.35
CA PRO A 104 3.41 22.43 -5.75
C PRO A 104 3.28 21.15 -6.56
N PHE A 105 2.22 21.06 -7.37
CA PHE A 105 1.93 19.94 -8.27
C PHE A 105 1.64 18.60 -7.59
N LYS A 106 1.63 18.52 -6.25
CA LYS A 106 1.32 17.27 -5.54
C LYS A 106 -0.02 16.70 -5.98
N GLY A 107 -1.05 17.53 -6.07
CA GLY A 107 -2.37 17.08 -6.45
C GLY A 107 -2.41 16.46 -7.84
N GLN A 108 -1.64 17.02 -8.77
CA GLN A 108 -1.52 16.53 -10.15
C GLN A 108 -0.83 15.17 -10.19
N VAL A 109 0.33 15.06 -9.53
CA VAL A 109 1.11 13.83 -9.48
C VAL A 109 0.28 12.69 -8.88
N LEU A 110 -0.42 12.94 -7.77
CA LEU A 110 -1.23 11.92 -7.11
C LEU A 110 -2.43 11.48 -7.96
N ASN A 111 -3.21 12.43 -8.49
CA ASN A 111 -4.38 12.09 -9.31
C ASN A 111 -4.00 11.36 -10.61
N GLN A 112 -2.92 11.77 -11.27
CA GLN A 112 -2.43 11.08 -12.46
C GLN A 112 -1.87 9.69 -12.15
N THR A 113 -1.21 9.53 -10.99
CA THR A 113 -0.73 8.23 -10.52
C THR A 113 -1.90 7.29 -10.23
N ALA A 114 -2.94 7.77 -9.55
CA ALA A 114 -4.17 7.02 -9.31
C ALA A 114 -4.84 6.61 -10.64
N ALA A 115 -4.99 7.54 -11.58
CA ALA A 115 -5.55 7.26 -12.91
C ALA A 115 -4.76 6.19 -13.67
N TRP A 116 -3.43 6.23 -13.59
CA TRP A 116 -2.57 5.20 -14.17
C TRP A 116 -2.80 3.84 -13.50
N TRP A 117 -2.84 3.76 -12.16
CA TRP A 117 -3.12 2.51 -11.46
C TRP A 117 -4.50 1.94 -11.77
N PHE A 118 -5.52 2.80 -11.85
CA PHE A 118 -6.86 2.40 -12.26
C PHE A 118 -6.86 1.77 -13.64
N ASP A 119 -6.08 2.28 -14.60
CA ASP A 119 -5.94 1.69 -15.93
C ASP A 119 -5.18 0.35 -15.89
N GLN A 120 -4.04 0.30 -15.21
CA GLN A 120 -3.22 -0.91 -15.14
C GLN A 120 -3.92 -2.08 -14.45
N THR A 121 -4.87 -1.80 -13.56
CA THR A 121 -5.52 -2.83 -12.73
C THR A 121 -6.96 -3.19 -13.14
N ARG A 122 -7.47 -2.62 -14.25
CA ARG A 122 -8.84 -2.91 -14.77
C ARG A 122 -9.13 -4.40 -14.98
N HIS A 123 -8.08 -5.17 -15.30
CA HIS A 123 -8.17 -6.61 -15.54
C HIS A 123 -8.32 -7.43 -14.25
N ILE A 124 -8.14 -6.82 -13.07
CA ILE A 124 -8.26 -7.44 -11.75
C ILE A 124 -9.65 -7.14 -11.16
N VAL A 125 -10.03 -5.86 -11.16
CA VAL A 125 -11.31 -5.39 -10.62
C VAL A 125 -11.75 -4.14 -11.39
N PRO A 126 -13.05 -3.95 -11.68
CA PRO A 126 -13.51 -2.70 -12.25
C PRO A 126 -13.34 -1.56 -11.24
N ASN A 127 -13.24 -0.33 -11.73
CA ASN A 127 -13.06 0.85 -10.88
C ASN A 127 -14.02 1.97 -11.25
N ALA A 128 -14.20 2.91 -10.32
CA ALA A 128 -15.15 4.00 -10.48
C ALA A 128 -14.66 5.14 -11.39
N LEU A 129 -13.40 5.17 -11.84
CA LEU A 129 -12.88 6.29 -12.63
C LEU A 129 -13.53 6.36 -14.03
N LEU A 130 -14.25 7.45 -14.28
CA LEU A 130 -14.91 7.75 -15.56
C LEU A 130 -14.06 8.64 -16.47
N ALA A 131 -13.41 9.67 -15.90
CA ALA A 131 -12.61 10.62 -16.67
C ALA A 131 -11.63 11.41 -15.78
N THR A 132 -10.58 11.94 -16.39
CA THR A 132 -9.62 12.89 -15.79
C THR A 132 -9.53 14.17 -16.64
N PRO A 133 -10.53 15.08 -16.55
CA PRO A 133 -10.61 16.25 -17.42
C PRO A 133 -9.49 17.29 -17.16
N ASP A 134 -8.83 17.20 -16.01
CA ASP A 134 -7.72 18.05 -15.59
C ASP A 134 -6.74 17.20 -14.76
N PRO A 135 -5.43 17.50 -14.75
CA PRO A 135 -4.45 16.76 -13.95
C PRO A 135 -4.78 16.61 -12.47
N ASN A 136 -5.50 17.55 -11.85
CA ASN A 136 -5.94 17.49 -10.45
C ASN A 136 -7.32 16.82 -10.27
N VAL A 137 -8.05 16.51 -11.35
CA VAL A 137 -9.48 16.15 -11.28
C VAL A 137 -9.73 14.71 -11.71
N ALA A 138 -10.46 13.97 -10.89
CA ALA A 138 -11.06 12.69 -11.23
C ALA A 138 -12.60 12.81 -11.19
N VAL A 139 -13.26 12.32 -12.22
CA VAL A 139 -14.71 12.12 -12.25
C VAL A 139 -14.96 10.63 -12.02
N MET A 140 -15.67 10.29 -10.96
CA MET A 140 -15.91 8.90 -10.55
C MET A 140 -17.40 8.55 -10.52
N LYS A 141 -17.75 7.30 -10.85
CA LYS A 141 -19.10 6.75 -10.67
C LYS A 141 -19.45 6.76 -9.18
N LYS A 142 -20.67 7.19 -8.83
CA LYS A 142 -21.14 7.12 -7.46
C LYS A 142 -21.30 5.65 -7.04
N CYS A 143 -20.68 5.29 -5.92
CA CYS A 143 -20.80 3.97 -5.32
C CYS A 143 -21.29 4.08 -3.87
N SER A 144 -22.01 3.06 -3.41
CA SER A 144 -22.28 2.80 -2.00
C SER A 144 -21.03 2.19 -1.37
N VAL A 145 -20.30 2.99 -0.60
CA VAL A 145 -18.97 2.63 -0.06
C VAL A 145 -19.12 1.60 1.06
N PHE A 146 -18.29 0.56 1.06
CA PHE A 146 -18.21 -0.34 2.21
C PHE A 146 -17.54 0.38 3.39
N PRO A 147 -18.05 0.25 4.63
CA PRO A 147 -17.49 0.93 5.80
C PRO A 147 -16.22 0.23 6.33
N VAL A 148 -15.37 -0.26 5.43
CA VAL A 148 -14.18 -1.06 5.72
C VAL A 148 -13.04 -0.57 4.82
N GLU A 149 -11.88 -0.34 5.43
CA GLU A 149 -10.64 -0.10 4.69
C GLU A 149 -9.83 -1.39 4.59
N PHE A 150 -9.43 -1.72 3.37
CA PHE A 150 -8.73 -2.96 3.06
C PHE A 150 -7.23 -2.71 3.08
N VAL A 151 -6.64 -2.65 4.29
CA VAL A 151 -5.20 -2.48 4.44
C VAL A 151 -4.51 -3.81 4.16
N VAL A 152 -3.69 -3.86 3.10
CA VAL A 152 -2.91 -5.03 2.72
C VAL A 152 -1.44 -4.79 3.03
N ARG A 153 -0.80 -5.75 3.70
CA ARG A 153 0.59 -5.63 4.17
C ARG A 153 1.45 -6.76 3.62
N GLY A 154 2.64 -6.40 3.14
CA GLY A 154 3.69 -7.35 2.75
C GLY A 154 4.84 -7.42 3.76
N PHE A 155 4.86 -6.53 4.76
CA PHE A 155 5.95 -6.40 5.72
C PHE A 155 5.44 -6.14 7.14
N MET A 156 6.21 -6.63 8.13
CA MET A 156 6.01 -6.45 9.56
C MET A 156 6.52 -5.06 9.99
N THR A 157 5.76 -4.00 9.69
CA THR A 157 6.20 -2.61 9.90
C THR A 157 5.09 -1.68 10.45
N GLY A 158 5.41 -0.38 10.50
CA GLY A 158 4.59 0.71 10.96
C GLY A 158 4.95 1.19 12.37
N SER A 159 4.31 2.27 12.79
CA SER A 159 4.55 2.94 14.07
C SER A 159 3.29 3.53 14.71
N THR A 160 2.13 3.39 14.07
CA THR A 160 0.83 3.84 14.60
C THR A 160 0.18 2.74 15.44
N ASP A 161 -0.85 3.08 16.18
CA ASP A 161 -1.62 2.11 16.98
C ASP A 161 -2.42 1.12 16.13
N THR A 162 -2.55 1.37 14.82
CA THR A 162 -3.15 0.45 13.83
C THR A 162 -2.10 -0.33 13.02
N SER A 163 -0.81 -0.12 13.30
CA SER A 163 0.27 -0.78 12.57
C SER A 163 0.54 -2.19 13.10
N LEU A 164 0.75 -3.13 12.18
CA LEU A 164 1.02 -4.53 12.51
C LEU A 164 2.23 -4.70 13.45
N TRP A 165 3.32 -3.95 13.21
CA TRP A 165 4.50 -4.01 14.07
C TRP A 165 4.24 -3.58 15.52
N THR A 166 3.42 -2.54 15.74
CA THR A 166 3.13 -2.02 17.08
C THR A 166 2.49 -3.10 17.95
N HIS A 167 1.49 -3.80 17.42
CA HIS A 167 0.82 -4.92 18.12
C HIS A 167 1.74 -6.11 18.30
N TYR A 168 2.47 -6.51 17.25
CA TYR A 168 3.38 -7.66 17.33
C TYR A 168 4.50 -7.45 18.36
N ASN A 169 5.09 -6.25 18.39
CA ASN A 169 6.14 -5.87 19.32
C ASN A 169 5.62 -5.77 20.77
N ALA A 170 4.33 -5.47 20.96
CA ALA A 170 3.66 -5.53 22.26
C ALA A 170 3.32 -6.96 22.72
N GLY A 171 3.63 -7.99 21.91
CA GLY A 171 3.45 -9.40 22.25
C GLY A 171 2.29 -10.08 21.51
N ALA A 172 1.50 -9.36 20.71
CA ALA A 172 0.43 -9.99 19.93
C ALA A 172 1.01 -10.96 18.89
N ARG A 173 0.38 -12.13 18.77
CA ARG A 173 0.65 -13.11 17.70
C ARG A 173 -0.54 -13.34 16.78
N THR A 174 -1.70 -12.82 17.17
CA THR A 174 -2.88 -12.78 16.33
C THR A 174 -3.29 -11.32 16.15
N TYR A 175 -3.52 -10.90 14.91
CA TYR A 175 -3.92 -9.53 14.58
C TYR A 175 -4.86 -9.54 13.37
N CYS A 176 -6.06 -8.95 13.52
CA CYS A 176 -7.12 -8.95 12.50
C CYS A 176 -7.40 -10.34 11.89
N GLY A 177 -7.40 -11.39 12.71
CA GLY A 177 -7.60 -12.78 12.26
C GLY A 177 -6.37 -13.46 11.62
N ASN A 178 -5.24 -12.78 11.52
CA ASN A 178 -3.98 -13.37 11.03
C ASN A 178 -3.10 -13.82 12.20
N SER A 179 -2.47 -14.99 12.08
CA SER A 179 -1.48 -15.48 13.05
C SER A 179 -0.05 -15.34 12.53
N PHE A 180 0.87 -14.96 13.43
CA PHE A 180 2.27 -14.69 13.13
C PHE A 180 3.18 -15.53 14.03
N PRO A 181 4.28 -16.10 13.50
CA PRO A 181 5.24 -16.86 14.29
C PRO A 181 6.02 -15.95 15.24
N ASP A 182 6.64 -16.54 16.25
CA ASP A 182 7.62 -15.84 17.09
C ASP A 182 8.89 -15.45 16.33
N GLY A 183 9.63 -14.49 16.89
CA GLY A 183 10.95 -14.10 16.39
C GLY A 183 10.95 -13.19 15.16
N MET A 184 9.79 -12.74 14.67
CA MET A 184 9.74 -11.73 13.59
C MET A 184 10.37 -10.41 14.02
N ARG A 185 10.97 -9.70 13.07
CA ARG A 185 11.68 -8.43 13.28
C ARG A 185 10.99 -7.27 12.57
N LYS A 186 11.25 -6.04 13.05
CA LYS A 186 10.75 -4.82 12.39
C LYS A 186 11.23 -4.76 10.95
N ASN A 187 10.32 -4.42 10.04
CA ASN A 187 10.51 -4.36 8.58
C ASN A 187 10.81 -5.71 7.91
N GLN A 188 10.60 -6.83 8.59
CA GLN A 188 10.73 -8.15 7.97
C GLN A 188 9.62 -8.36 6.93
N ARG A 189 9.96 -8.90 5.76
CA ARG A 189 8.98 -9.33 4.75
C ARG A 189 8.15 -10.49 5.30
N LEU A 190 6.84 -10.43 5.11
CA LEU A 190 5.92 -11.51 5.47
C LEU A 190 6.00 -12.66 4.46
N ASP A 191 5.71 -13.88 4.90
CA ASP A 191 5.70 -15.07 4.03
C ASP A 191 4.61 -14.99 2.96
N LYS A 192 3.47 -14.37 3.33
CA LYS A 192 2.35 -14.04 2.44
C LYS A 192 1.85 -12.64 2.76
N ASN A 193 1.29 -11.98 1.74
CA ASN A 193 0.56 -10.73 1.96
C ASN A 193 -0.67 -11.02 2.86
N VAL A 194 -0.92 -10.13 3.80
CA VAL A 194 -2.04 -10.26 4.76
C VAL A 194 -2.94 -9.06 4.69
N ILE A 195 -4.21 -9.24 5.00
CA ILE A 195 -5.18 -8.16 5.11
C ILE A 195 -5.42 -7.85 6.59
N THR A 196 -5.33 -6.59 6.96
CA THR A 196 -5.56 -6.11 8.33
C THR A 196 -6.59 -4.98 8.28
N PRO A 197 -7.87 -5.31 8.07
CA PRO A 197 -8.87 -4.30 7.80
C PRO A 197 -9.12 -3.42 9.02
N THR A 198 -9.56 -2.19 8.73
CA THR A 198 -9.98 -1.22 9.74
C THR A 198 -11.38 -0.72 9.42
N THR A 199 -12.15 -0.38 10.45
CA THR A 199 -13.44 0.29 10.27
C THR A 199 -13.23 1.78 10.06
N LYS A 200 -14.07 2.38 9.22
CA LYS A 200 -14.08 3.83 8.99
C LYS A 200 -14.92 4.51 10.08
N ALA A 201 -14.27 5.02 11.13
CA ALA A 201 -14.96 5.77 12.20
C ALA A 201 -14.62 7.28 12.13
N GLU A 202 -15.45 8.13 12.76
CA GLU A 202 -15.27 9.59 12.68
C GLU A 202 -13.98 10.09 13.36
N ASP A 203 -13.54 9.42 14.43
CA ASP A 203 -12.40 9.88 15.25
C ASP A 203 -11.08 9.15 14.95
N HIS A 204 -11.10 7.85 14.67
CA HIS A 204 -9.92 7.05 14.34
C HIS A 204 -10.29 5.67 13.78
N ASP A 205 -9.48 5.14 12.87
CA ASP A 205 -9.67 3.82 12.30
C ASP A 205 -9.37 2.72 13.34
N VAL A 206 -10.29 1.75 13.49
CA VAL A 206 -10.16 0.66 14.47
C VAL A 206 -9.88 -0.66 13.75
N PRO A 207 -8.83 -1.43 14.13
CA PRO A 207 -8.58 -2.75 13.57
C PRO A 207 -9.75 -3.69 13.85
N VAL A 208 -10.19 -4.42 12.82
CA VAL A 208 -11.32 -5.34 12.90
C VAL A 208 -10.95 -6.68 12.26
N SER A 209 -11.59 -7.78 12.69
CA SER A 209 -11.39 -9.08 12.05
C SER A 209 -12.38 -9.28 10.89
N PRO A 210 -12.06 -10.14 9.91
CA PRO A 210 -13.01 -10.53 8.86
C PRO A 210 -14.34 -11.09 9.41
N ASP A 211 -14.28 -11.89 10.48
CA ASP A 211 -15.46 -12.48 11.10
C ASP A 211 -16.34 -11.40 11.77
N ASP A 212 -15.72 -10.40 12.38
CA ASP A 212 -16.42 -9.25 12.96
C ASP A 212 -17.08 -8.38 11.88
N ILE A 213 -16.41 -8.14 10.75
CA ILE A 213 -16.98 -7.40 9.61
C ILE A 213 -18.29 -8.05 9.13
N ILE A 214 -18.28 -9.38 8.98
CA ILE A 214 -19.43 -10.13 8.48
C ILE A 214 -20.52 -10.21 9.55
N SER A 215 -20.17 -10.55 10.79
CA SER A 215 -21.15 -10.72 11.88
C SER A 215 -21.84 -9.41 12.27
N GLN A 216 -21.16 -8.27 12.14
CA GLN A 216 -21.72 -6.93 12.38
C GLN A 216 -22.49 -6.38 11.17
N GLY A 217 -22.60 -7.13 10.07
CA GLY A 217 -23.37 -6.74 8.89
C GLY A 217 -22.75 -5.59 8.08
N MET A 218 -21.46 -5.31 8.26
CA MET A 218 -20.75 -4.30 7.48
C MET A 218 -20.58 -4.72 6.02
N MET A 219 -20.42 -6.03 5.79
CA MET A 219 -20.36 -6.66 4.47
C MET A 219 -21.00 -8.05 4.52
N SER A 220 -21.52 -8.52 3.39
CA SER A 220 -21.85 -9.94 3.24
C SER A 220 -20.57 -10.78 3.12
N ALA A 221 -20.65 -12.08 3.41
CA ALA A 221 -19.51 -12.99 3.24
C ALA A 221 -19.03 -13.06 1.78
N GLU A 222 -19.96 -12.97 0.82
CA GLU A 222 -19.65 -12.94 -0.61
C GLU A 222 -18.92 -11.65 -0.99
N ASP A 223 -19.42 -10.49 -0.54
CA ASP A 223 -18.79 -9.20 -0.82
C ASP A 223 -17.40 -9.12 -0.20
N TRP A 224 -17.25 -9.61 1.03
CA TRP A 224 -15.96 -9.68 1.71
C TRP A 224 -14.96 -10.53 0.92
N ALA A 225 -15.37 -11.74 0.50
CA ALA A 225 -14.52 -12.63 -0.27
C ALA A 225 -14.07 -11.99 -1.59
N ALA A 226 -14.99 -11.35 -2.32
CA ALA A 226 -14.69 -10.68 -3.58
C ALA A 226 -13.76 -9.47 -3.39
N ALA A 227 -14.08 -8.55 -2.47
CA ALA A 227 -13.29 -7.35 -2.24
C ALA A 227 -11.91 -7.64 -1.63
N SER A 228 -11.82 -8.56 -0.66
CA SER A 228 -10.53 -8.95 -0.07
C SER A 228 -9.64 -9.72 -1.05
N GLY A 229 -10.23 -10.57 -1.90
CA GLY A 229 -9.53 -11.22 -3.01
C GLY A 229 -8.96 -10.22 -4.01
N ALA A 230 -9.78 -9.23 -4.41
CA ALA A 230 -9.32 -8.15 -5.28
C ALA A 230 -8.20 -7.32 -4.63
N ALA A 231 -8.33 -6.95 -3.35
CA ALA A 231 -7.31 -6.19 -2.61
C ALA A 231 -5.94 -6.90 -2.59
N LEU A 232 -5.93 -8.21 -2.31
CA LEU A 232 -4.71 -9.02 -2.31
C LEU A 232 -4.09 -9.12 -3.71
N ALA A 233 -4.91 -9.31 -4.75
CA ALA A 233 -4.45 -9.38 -6.14
C ALA A 233 -3.89 -8.03 -6.62
N LEU A 234 -4.56 -6.92 -6.32
CA LEU A 234 -4.09 -5.56 -6.58
C LEU A 234 -2.73 -5.31 -5.93
N PHE A 235 -2.59 -5.69 -4.65
CA PHE A 235 -1.35 -5.49 -3.92
C PHE A 235 -0.19 -6.33 -4.47
N GLU A 236 -0.45 -7.59 -4.84
CA GLU A 236 0.57 -8.44 -5.47
C GLU A 236 1.00 -7.88 -6.83
N PHE A 237 0.04 -7.40 -7.64
CA PHE A 237 0.33 -6.72 -8.90
C PHE A 237 1.17 -5.46 -8.67
N GLY A 238 0.76 -4.62 -7.71
CA GLY A 238 1.48 -3.41 -7.32
C GLY A 238 2.92 -3.70 -6.85
N GLN A 239 3.13 -4.77 -6.09
CA GLN A 239 4.47 -5.22 -5.69
C GLN A 239 5.33 -5.60 -6.90
N LYS A 240 4.78 -6.37 -7.86
CA LYS A 240 5.49 -6.74 -9.09
C LYS A 240 5.87 -5.51 -9.91
N GLU A 241 4.95 -4.56 -10.04
CA GLU A 241 5.14 -3.35 -10.84
C GLU A 241 6.10 -2.36 -10.18
N ALA A 242 6.05 -2.19 -8.86
CA ALA A 242 7.02 -1.41 -8.09
C ALA A 242 8.43 -2.00 -8.18
N ALA A 243 8.56 -3.33 -8.09
CA ALA A 243 9.84 -4.03 -8.15
C ALA A 243 10.56 -3.83 -9.50
N LYS A 244 9.83 -3.68 -10.62
CA LYS A 244 10.42 -3.35 -11.93
C LYS A 244 11.22 -2.04 -11.91
N ARG A 245 10.88 -1.13 -10.98
CA ARG A 245 11.52 0.19 -10.80
C ARG A 245 12.41 0.25 -9.55
N GLY A 246 12.70 -0.91 -8.94
CA GLY A 246 13.52 -0.98 -7.73
C GLY A 246 12.81 -0.52 -6.45
N LEU A 247 11.48 -0.36 -6.48
CA LEU A 247 10.71 0.06 -5.30
C LEU A 247 10.12 -1.16 -4.58
N LEU A 248 9.96 -1.05 -3.26
CA LEU A 248 9.23 -2.00 -2.44
C LEU A 248 7.88 -1.39 -2.07
N LEU A 249 6.79 -2.04 -2.50
CA LEU A 249 5.46 -1.73 -1.99
C LEU A 249 5.25 -2.50 -0.69
N VAL A 250 5.27 -1.74 0.42
CA VAL A 250 5.38 -2.27 1.79
C VAL A 250 4.00 -2.64 2.34
N ASP A 251 3.06 -1.71 2.24
CA ASP A 251 1.65 -1.86 2.50
C ASP A 251 0.87 -0.84 1.66
N THR A 252 -0.45 -1.01 1.59
CA THR A 252 -1.36 -0.03 0.98
C THR A 252 -2.77 -0.22 1.54
N LYS A 253 -3.63 0.75 1.30
CA LYS A 253 -5.03 0.75 1.70
C LYS A 253 -5.91 0.86 0.46
N TYR A 254 -6.91 0.01 0.35
CA TYR A 254 -7.93 0.12 -0.68
C TYR A 254 -9.29 0.43 -0.07
N GLU A 255 -10.12 1.14 -0.82
CA GLU A 255 -11.55 1.26 -0.55
C GLU A 255 -12.33 0.68 -1.72
N PHE A 256 -13.46 0.04 -1.41
CA PHE A 256 -14.37 -0.51 -2.40
C PHE A 256 -15.79 -0.01 -2.14
N GLY A 257 -16.62 -0.01 -3.18
CA GLY A 257 -18.05 0.23 -3.04
C GLY A 257 -18.85 -0.52 -4.10
N LYS A 258 -20.16 -0.60 -3.91
CA LYS A 258 -21.09 -1.12 -4.92
C LYS A 258 -21.64 0.00 -5.77
N ASP A 259 -21.64 -0.19 -7.08
CA ASP A 259 -22.40 0.68 -7.97
C ASP A 259 -23.92 0.38 -7.91
N ALA A 260 -24.71 1.08 -8.73
CA ALA A 260 -26.16 0.92 -8.79
C ALA A 260 -26.62 -0.50 -9.19
N ASP A 261 -25.78 -1.25 -9.90
CA ASP A 261 -26.07 -2.62 -10.35
C ASP A 261 -25.59 -3.67 -9.34
N GLY A 262 -25.00 -3.23 -8.22
CA GLY A 262 -24.44 -4.10 -7.19
C GLY A 262 -23.02 -4.58 -7.46
N THR A 263 -22.36 -4.07 -8.51
CA THR A 263 -20.99 -4.46 -8.88
C THR A 263 -19.98 -3.82 -7.94
N ILE A 264 -19.06 -4.61 -7.40
CA ILE A 264 -17.95 -4.13 -6.56
C ILE A 264 -16.95 -3.39 -7.45
N MET A 265 -16.71 -2.12 -7.11
CA MET A 265 -15.79 -1.22 -7.78
C MET A 265 -14.66 -0.83 -6.83
N LEU A 266 -13.43 -0.80 -7.32
CA LEU A 266 -12.34 -0.07 -6.68
C LEU A 266 -12.64 1.43 -6.77
N ILE A 267 -12.56 2.13 -5.65
CA ILE A 267 -12.78 3.57 -5.53
C ILE A 267 -11.54 4.24 -4.93
N ASP A 268 -11.67 5.49 -4.50
CA ASP A 268 -10.61 6.27 -3.84
C ASP A 268 -9.43 6.60 -4.77
N GLU A 269 -8.17 6.38 -4.35
CA GLU A 269 -6.95 6.71 -5.12
C GLU A 269 -5.95 5.55 -5.23
#